data_AF-A0A562K170-F1
#
_entry.id   AF-A0A562K170-F1
#
_cell.length_a   1.000
_cell.length_b   1.000
_cell.length_c   1.000
_cell.angle_alpha   90.00
_cell.angle_beta   90.00
_cell.angle_gamma   90.00
#
_symmetry.space_group_name_H-M   'P 1'
#
loop_
_entity.id
_entity.type
_entity.pdbx_description
1 polymer ?
#
loop_
_entity_poly.entity_id
_entity_poly.type
_entity_poly.pdbx_seq_one_letter_code
_entity_poly.pdbx_strand_id
1 'polypeptide(L)' 'MKELVGSCCVCGKQLYCLDGFFNGVYTENNETICFDCSKDREKSAE' A
#
# COMPACT_ATOMS: atom_id res chain seq x y z
N MET A 1 -9.19 -13.84 -7.20
CA MET A 1 -9.95 -13.57 -5.95
C MET A 1 -9.52 -12.23 -5.37
N LYS A 2 -10.43 -11.45 -4.80
CA LYS A 2 -10.14 -10.12 -4.22
C LYS A 2 -10.44 -10.15 -2.72
N GLU A 3 -9.41 -10.02 -1.91
CA GLU A 3 -9.52 -10.05 -0.46
C GLU A 3 -9.13 -8.69 0.11
N LEU A 4 -9.98 -8.09 0.93
CA LEU A 4 -9.67 -6.84 1.62
C LEU A 4 -8.67 -7.16 2.73
N VAL A 5 -7.46 -6.62 2.62
CA VAL A 5 -6.38 -6.83 3.59
C VAL A 5 -6.27 -5.68 4.57
N GLY A 6 -6.59 -4.46 4.12
CA GLY A 6 -6.52 -3.28 4.96
C GLY A 6 -6.81 -2.00 4.19
N SER A 7 -6.31 -0.89 4.70
CA SER A 7 -6.48 0.44 4.12
C SER A 7 -5.21 1.26 4.27
N CYS A 8 -4.89 2.04 3.24
CA CYS A 8 -3.71 2.89 3.20
C CYS A 8 -3.77 3.92 4.33
N CYS A 9 -2.72 4.01 5.15
CA CYS A 9 -2.66 4.99 6.23
C CYS A 9 -2.56 6.46 5.74
N VAL A 10 -2.15 6.68 4.49
CA VAL A 10 -1.96 8.01 3.91
C VAL A 10 -3.25 8.58 3.30
N CYS A 11 -3.90 7.82 2.40
CA CYS A 11 -5.09 8.28 1.67
C CYS A 11 -6.39 7.56 2.06
N GLY A 12 -6.33 6.58 2.98
CA GLY A 12 -7.50 5.78 3.38
C GLY A 12 -7.98 4.77 2.34
N LYS A 13 -7.30 4.64 1.20
CA LYS A 13 -7.71 3.74 0.11
C LYS A 13 -7.66 2.29 0.55
N GLN A 14 -8.69 1.52 0.26
CA GLN A 14 -8.74 0.09 0.57
C GLN A 14 -7.68 -0.68 -0.22
N LEU A 15 -6.92 -1.51 0.48
CA LEU A 15 -5.86 -2.35 -0.04
C LEU A 15 -6.34 -3.80 -0.09
N TYR A 16 -6.07 -4.45 -1.21
CA TYR A 16 -6.57 -5.78 -1.47
C TYR A 16 -5.45 -6.71 -1.91
N CYS A 17 -5.56 -7.98 -1.54
CA CYS A 17 -4.88 -9.06 -2.22
C CYS A 17 -5.71 -9.42 -3.47
N LEU A 18 -5.12 -9.24 -4.65
CA LEU A 18 -5.66 -9.72 -5.91
C LEU A 18 -4.86 -10.93 -6.33
N ASP A 19 -5.51 -12.09 -6.39
CA ASP A 19 -4.92 -13.33 -6.92
C ASP A 19 -3.60 -13.72 -6.24
N GLY A 20 -3.54 -13.52 -4.91
CA GLY A 20 -2.36 -13.81 -4.08
C GLY A 20 -1.32 -12.68 -4.03
N PHE A 21 -1.53 -11.58 -4.75
CA PHE A 21 -0.65 -10.41 -4.74
C PHE A 21 -1.26 -9.24 -4.00
N PHE A 22 -0.53 -8.70 -3.02
CA PHE A 22 -0.94 -7.54 -2.24
C PHE A 22 -0.75 -6.24 -3.05
N ASN A 23 -1.83 -5.48 -3.25
CA ASN A 23 -1.79 -4.18 -3.94
C ASN A 23 -1.41 -3.01 -3.03
N GLY A 24 -0.33 -3.18 -2.28
CA GLY A 24 0.21 -2.16 -1.40
C GLY A 24 1.64 -2.50 -0.98
N VAL A 25 2.20 -1.63 -0.15
CA VAL A 25 3.55 -1.77 0.41
C VAL A 25 3.43 -1.77 1.92
N TYR A 26 4.14 -2.69 2.56
CA TYR A 26 4.35 -2.66 4.01
C TYR A 26 5.57 -1.78 4.30
N THR A 27 5.39 -0.78 5.14
CA THR A 27 6.49 0.03 5.64
C THR A 27 7.18 -0.63 6.82
N GLU A 28 8.37 -0.16 7.15
CA GLU A 28 9.15 -0.61 8.31
C GLU A 28 8.40 -0.42 9.65
N ASN A 29 7.45 0.52 9.69
CA ASN A 29 6.59 0.78 10.85
C ASN A 29 5.37 -0.17 10.94
N ASN A 30 5.33 -1.22 10.12
CA ASN A 30 4.19 -2.14 10.05
C ASN A 30 2.89 -1.47 9.54
N GLU A 31 2.99 -0.29 8.94
CA GLU A 31 1.89 0.43 8.30
C GLU A 31 1.76 -0.01 6.83
N THR A 32 0.53 -0.06 6.32
CA THR A 32 0.26 -0.38 4.93
C THR A 32 -0.05 0.88 4.12
N ILE A 33 0.61 1.01 2.98
CA ILE A 33 0.51 2.17 2.10
C ILE A 33 0.18 1.68 0.68
N CYS A 34 -0.65 2.43 -0.07
CA CYS A 34 -0.92 2.10 -1.46
C CYS A 34 0.29 2.44 -2.34
N PHE A 35 0.43 1.80 -3.50
CA PHE A 35 1.54 2.09 -4.42
C PHE A 35 1.61 3.56 -4.85
N ASP A 36 0.48 4.24 -4.93
CA ASP A 36 0.40 5.67 -5.25
C ASP A 36 1.16 6.51 -4.20
N CYS A 37 0.81 6.33 -2.92
CA CYS A 37 1.43 7.05 -1.82
C CYS A 37 2.88 6.58 -1.55
N SER A 38 3.21 5.33 -1.86
CA SER A 38 4.60 4.83 -1.77
C SER A 38 5.49 5.53 -2.79
N LYS A 39 5.02 5.67 -4.04
CA LYS A 39 5.77 6.34 -5.12
C LYS A 39 6.07 7.81 -4.80
N ASP A 40 5.14 8.49 -4.15
CA ASP A 40 5.34 9.89 -3.74
C ASP A 40 6.48 10.03 -2.71
N ARG A 41 6.63 9.03 -1.84
CA ARG A 41 7.66 8.98 -0.79
C ARG A 41 9.05 8.63 -1.32
N GLU A 42 9.14 7.76 -2.32
CA GLU A 42 10.43 7.36 -2.93
C GLU A 42 11.02 8.45 -3.85
N LYS A 43 10.21 9.39 -4.36
CA LYS A 43 10.67 10.50 -5.20
C LYS A 43 11.56 11.54 -4.51
N SER A 44 11.79 11.43 -3.19
CA SER A 44 12.64 12.37 -2.44
C SER A 44 14.11 11.91 -2.34
N ALA A 45 14.51 10.85 -3.03
CA ALA A 45 15.85 10.26 -2.96
C ALA A 45 16.65 10.33 -4.28
N GLU A 46 16.29 11.23 -5.20
CA GLU A 46 17.06 11.50 -6.43
C GLU A 46 17.63 12.93 -6.46
#